data_AF-A0A834G0R5-F1
#
_entry.id   AF-A0A834G0R5-F1
#
_cell.length_a   1.000
_cell.length_b   1.000
_cell.length_c   1.000
_cell.angle_alpha   90.00
_cell.angle_beta   90.00
_cell.angle_gamma   90.00
#
_symmetry.space_group_name_H-M   'P 1'
#
loop_
_entity.id
_entity.type
_entity.pdbx_description
1 polymer ?
#
loop_
_entity_poly.entity_id
_entity_poly.type
_entity_poly.pdbx_seq_one_letter_code
_entity_poly.pdbx_strand_id
1 'polypeptide(L)'
;MANLPHKLPRKALFVYLMICLLSLIPIIEGVDPSFRFIDCPNTTNTYAPNSTYHTNLNTLLSVLSSNSNTSTGFYNFTAGSSPPDIAYGLFLCRGDLTPAACQDCIAYASGDIVERCPESKWVTIWYDECMLTYSNASIFSVLDSRVVYLWNTLNVTNVTRLNEVLGEVMGDITNRASIDDSGKKFATGEANYSPLQTVYGLAQCTPDLSNSDCNRCLQNCIAYFPTCCDAKQGGRVLFQSCNVRYEMTPFYNASVGAAPPPPSPVFPPPPPSTTTTRSPGCFFQSSIHDSLLMVDCSGYMSPEYVRHGQFSAKSDVFSFGVLVLEIISGKKNNNFYQSDGAADLLSYAWKLWREGTSLDLMDPTLERSHSRNEVTRCIHIALLCVQDDPDARPSMATVVLMLNSYSVTLGIPQQPEFLGQSRTRLHTVKSPKSDQSTSKSIQLSVNEASITELEPR
;
A
#
# COMPACT_ATOMS: atom_id res chain seq x y z
N MET A 1 29.82 6.00 -53.84
CA MET A 1 29.51 6.38 -52.44
C MET A 1 28.27 5.60 -52.03
N ALA A 2 28.45 4.40 -51.49
CA ALA A 2 27.35 3.55 -51.09
C ALA A 2 27.76 2.72 -49.87
N ASN A 3 26.77 2.47 -49.01
CA ASN A 3 26.68 1.53 -47.89
C ASN A 3 27.13 2.01 -46.50
N LEU A 4 26.15 2.58 -45.79
CA LEU A 4 25.56 2.07 -44.54
C LEU A 4 26.51 1.41 -43.51
N PRO A 5 26.67 1.94 -42.29
CA PRO A 5 27.11 1.12 -41.17
C PRO A 5 25.90 0.48 -40.48
N HIS A 6 25.88 -0.84 -40.56
CA HIS A 6 25.41 -1.80 -39.57
C HIS A 6 24.11 -1.50 -38.80
N LYS A 7 23.04 -2.11 -39.30
CA LYS A 7 21.90 -2.62 -38.51
C LYS A 7 22.41 -3.25 -37.20
N LEU A 8 21.96 -2.74 -36.05
CA LEU A 8 21.79 -3.63 -34.91
C LEU A 8 20.73 -4.67 -35.29
N PRO A 9 21.02 -5.99 -35.20
CA PRO A 9 20.07 -7.02 -35.59
C PRO A 9 18.86 -7.00 -34.66
N ARG A 10 17.65 -7.26 -35.17
CA ARG A 10 16.36 -7.33 -34.42
C ARG A 10 16.40 -8.21 -33.16
N LYS A 11 17.35 -9.14 -33.06
CA LYS A 11 17.59 -9.93 -31.85
C LYS A 11 18.18 -9.10 -30.71
N ALA A 12 18.96 -8.05 -31.00
CA ALA A 12 19.56 -7.17 -30.00
C ALA A 12 18.56 -6.18 -29.37
N LEU A 13 17.53 -5.72 -30.10
CA LEU A 13 16.47 -4.86 -29.56
C LEU A 13 15.45 -5.65 -28.74
N PHE A 14 15.12 -6.88 -29.16
CA PHE A 14 14.30 -7.82 -28.38
C PHE A 14 15.03 -8.26 -27.10
N VAL A 15 16.35 -8.49 -27.18
CA VAL A 15 17.20 -8.73 -26.01
C VAL A 15 17.32 -7.47 -25.14
N TYR A 16 17.30 -6.25 -25.69
CA TYR A 16 17.30 -5.01 -24.91
C TYR A 16 15.98 -4.77 -24.18
N LEU A 17 14.82 -4.97 -24.83
CA LEU A 17 13.50 -4.91 -24.17
C LEU A 17 13.30 -6.06 -23.18
N MET A 18 13.83 -7.26 -23.45
CA MET A 18 13.83 -8.37 -22.49
C MET A 18 14.82 -8.18 -21.35
N ILE A 19 15.99 -7.54 -21.55
CA ILE A 19 16.93 -7.15 -20.48
C ILE A 19 16.30 -6.02 -19.65
N CYS A 20 15.63 -5.05 -20.27
CA CYS A 20 14.81 -4.06 -19.57
C CYS A 20 13.65 -4.72 -18.81
N LEU A 21 12.98 -5.74 -19.38
CA LEU A 21 11.96 -6.55 -18.71
C LEU A 21 12.53 -7.55 -17.69
N LEU A 22 13.83 -7.89 -17.73
CA LEU A 22 14.55 -8.74 -16.74
C LEU A 22 15.22 -7.90 -15.65
N SER A 23 15.49 -6.63 -15.91
CA SER A 23 15.80 -5.60 -14.91
C SER A 23 14.54 -4.93 -14.34
N LEU A 24 13.36 -5.18 -14.95
CA LEU A 24 12.02 -4.82 -14.45
C LEU A 24 11.24 -6.05 -13.93
N ILE A 25 11.65 -7.28 -14.25
CA ILE A 25 11.54 -8.37 -13.28
C ILE A 25 12.36 -7.81 -12.13
N PRO A 26 11.79 -7.63 -10.93
CA PRO A 26 12.65 -7.44 -9.80
C PRO A 26 13.63 -8.61 -9.90
N ILE A 27 14.92 -8.33 -10.03
CA ILE A 27 15.89 -9.14 -9.30
C ILE A 27 15.16 -9.35 -7.97
N ILE A 28 15.13 -10.55 -7.42
CA ILE A 28 14.82 -10.64 -6.00
C ILE A 28 16.01 -9.96 -5.26
N GLU A 29 16.33 -8.70 -5.56
CA GLU A 29 16.49 -7.66 -4.56
C GLU A 29 15.23 -7.81 -3.72
N GLY A 30 15.42 -8.35 -2.52
CA GLY A 30 14.36 -8.42 -1.55
C GLY A 30 13.66 -7.08 -1.54
N VAL A 31 12.33 -7.09 -1.55
CA VAL A 31 11.56 -5.85 -1.38
C VAL A 31 12.15 -5.16 -0.15
N ASP A 32 12.72 -3.96 -0.34
CA ASP A 32 13.30 -3.21 0.77
C ASP A 32 12.27 -3.13 1.89
N PRO A 33 12.67 -3.37 3.14
CA PRO A 33 11.73 -3.36 4.24
C PRO A 33 11.04 -2.00 4.33
N SER A 34 9.77 -2.00 4.73
CA SER A 34 8.92 -0.81 4.68
C SER A 34 9.26 0.14 5.83
N PHE A 35 10.06 1.18 5.56
CA PHE A 35 10.50 2.15 6.57
C PHE A 35 9.32 2.81 7.31
N ARG A 36 9.43 2.94 8.63
CA ARG A 36 8.39 3.56 9.48
C ARG A 36 8.89 4.76 10.25
N PHE A 37 9.98 4.60 10.98
CA PHE A 37 10.50 5.68 11.82
C PHE A 37 11.94 5.41 12.21
N ILE A 38 12.66 6.47 12.56
CA ILE A 38 13.97 6.37 13.19
C ILE A 38 14.03 7.40 14.31
N ASP A 39 14.48 6.97 15.49
CA ASP A 39 14.72 7.85 16.63
C ASP A 39 16.21 7.99 16.87
N CYS A 40 16.68 9.24 16.74
CA CYS A 40 18.08 9.61 16.85
C CYS A 40 18.21 10.75 17.86
N PRO A 41 19.10 10.59 18.85
CA PRO A 41 19.30 11.58 19.89
C PRO A 41 20.00 12.80 19.31
N ASN A 42 19.80 13.95 19.95
CA ASN A 42 20.54 15.16 19.60
C ASN A 42 22.07 14.96 19.65
N THR A 43 22.80 15.86 19.00
CA THR A 43 24.26 15.86 18.77
C THR A 43 25.15 15.78 20.03
N THR A 44 24.59 15.68 21.23
CA THR A 44 25.34 15.62 22.49
C THR A 44 25.85 14.21 22.84
N ASN A 45 25.26 13.14 22.29
CA ASN A 45 25.69 11.76 22.54
C ASN A 45 26.27 11.11 21.28
N THR A 46 27.45 11.57 20.85
CA THR A 46 28.13 11.09 19.64
C THR A 46 29.45 10.37 19.94
N TYR A 47 29.95 9.61 18.97
CA TYR A 47 31.27 8.99 18.96
C TYR A 47 32.16 9.59 17.85
N ALA A 48 33.47 9.59 18.06
CA ALA A 48 34.41 10.06 17.04
C ALA A 48 34.56 9.02 15.91
N PRO A 49 34.70 9.46 14.64
CA PRO A 49 35.05 8.57 13.53
C PRO A 49 36.29 7.74 13.86
N ASN A 50 36.27 6.46 13.49
CA ASN A 50 37.36 5.49 13.75
C ASN A 50 37.74 5.28 15.23
N SER A 51 36.87 5.65 16.16
CA SER A 51 37.03 5.29 17.57
C SER A 51 36.91 3.78 17.82
N THR A 52 37.37 3.32 18.99
CA THR A 52 37.15 1.94 19.45
C THR A 52 35.65 1.63 19.52
N TYR A 53 34.83 2.55 20.04
CA TYR A 53 33.36 2.44 20.00
C TYR A 53 32.83 2.24 18.57
N HIS A 54 33.29 3.02 17.58
CA HIS A 54 32.87 2.86 16.18
C HIS A 54 33.20 1.46 15.63
N THR A 55 34.39 0.93 15.95
CA THR A 55 34.79 -0.43 15.56
C THR A 55 33.91 -1.49 16.24
N ASN A 56 33.60 -1.31 17.52
CA ASN A 56 32.72 -2.21 18.27
C ASN A 56 31.27 -2.14 17.74
N LEU A 57 30.78 -0.96 17.35
CA LEU A 57 29.48 -0.80 16.73
C LEU A 57 29.39 -1.53 15.37
N ASN A 58 30.41 -1.41 14.52
CA ASN A 58 30.44 -2.16 13.25
C ASN A 58 30.46 -3.69 13.49
N THR A 59 31.19 -4.13 14.51
CA THR A 59 31.19 -5.55 14.93
C THR A 59 29.80 -5.97 15.41
N LEU A 60 29.16 -5.16 16.26
CA LEU A 60 27.82 -5.39 16.77
C LEU A 60 26.82 -5.55 15.62
N LEU A 61 26.75 -4.59 14.68
CA LEU A 61 25.82 -4.62 13.56
C LEU A 61 26.04 -5.84 12.65
N SER A 62 27.30 -6.20 12.38
CA SER A 62 27.64 -7.40 11.63
C SER A 62 27.18 -8.70 12.33
N VAL A 63 27.36 -8.77 13.65
CA VAL A 63 26.92 -9.92 14.46
C VAL A 63 25.41 -10.02 14.52
N LEU A 64 24.69 -8.91 14.70
CA LEU A 64 23.22 -8.89 14.68
C LEU A 64 22.67 -9.35 13.32
N SER A 65 23.22 -8.83 12.22
CA SER A 65 22.84 -9.23 10.86
C SER A 65 23.11 -10.72 10.58
N SER A 66 24.25 -11.25 10.99
CA SER A 66 24.58 -12.67 10.78
C SER A 66 23.79 -13.65 11.66
N ASN A 67 23.29 -13.20 12.82
CA ASN A 67 22.47 -13.98 13.75
C ASN A 67 20.97 -13.67 13.65
N SER A 68 20.53 -13.14 12.51
CA SER A 68 19.13 -12.76 12.28
C SER A 68 18.20 -13.92 11.89
N ASN A 69 18.77 -15.08 11.53
CA ASN A 69 18.05 -16.29 11.15
C ASN A 69 17.54 -17.10 12.39
N THR A 70 17.21 -16.42 13.50
CA THR A 70 16.71 -17.08 14.72
C THR A 70 15.23 -17.42 14.58
N SER A 71 14.82 -18.56 15.15
CA SER A 71 13.41 -18.98 15.13
C SER A 71 12.48 -18.03 15.91
N THR A 72 13.03 -17.30 16.88
CA THR A 72 12.30 -16.32 17.70
C THR A 72 12.22 -14.94 17.05
N GLY A 73 13.00 -14.67 15.99
CA GLY A 73 13.08 -13.34 15.37
C GLY A 73 13.69 -12.29 16.31
N PHE A 74 14.48 -12.69 17.29
CA PHE A 74 15.14 -11.80 18.24
C PHE A 74 16.57 -12.26 18.51
N TYR A 75 17.46 -11.29 18.69
CA TYR A 75 18.81 -11.51 19.17
C TYR A 75 19.34 -10.23 19.81
N ASN A 76 20.18 -10.38 20.82
CA ASN A 76 20.90 -9.29 21.44
C ASN A 76 22.40 -9.62 21.52
N PHE A 77 23.23 -8.58 21.48
CA PHE A 77 24.68 -8.73 21.52
C PHE A 77 25.35 -7.52 22.14
N THR A 78 26.49 -7.76 22.80
CA THR A 78 27.35 -6.74 23.37
C THR A 78 28.72 -6.82 22.71
N ALA A 79 29.17 -5.72 22.11
CA ALA A 79 30.51 -5.59 21.56
C ALA A 79 31.39 -4.68 22.44
N GLY A 80 32.65 -5.08 22.63
CA GLY A 80 33.58 -4.41 23.55
C GLY A 80 33.56 -4.98 24.97
N SER A 81 34.53 -4.57 25.79
CA SER A 81 34.76 -5.18 27.12
C SER A 81 34.81 -4.18 28.27
N SER A 82 34.98 -2.88 28.01
CA SER A 82 35.09 -1.85 29.04
C SER A 82 34.52 -0.51 28.58
N PRO A 83 33.78 0.23 29.43
CA PRO A 83 33.37 1.59 29.11
C PRO A 83 34.58 2.50 28.83
N PRO A 84 34.46 3.51 27.94
CA PRO A 84 33.23 3.98 27.28
C PRO A 84 32.93 3.27 25.94
N ASP A 85 33.68 2.22 25.59
CA ASP A 85 33.67 1.64 24.24
C ASP A 85 32.71 0.45 24.06
N ILE A 86 31.85 0.16 25.04
CA ILE A 86 30.87 -0.93 24.95
C ILE A 86 29.67 -0.48 24.10
N ALA A 87 29.34 -1.26 23.08
CA ALA A 87 28.13 -1.11 22.28
C ALA A 87 27.16 -2.27 22.57
N TYR A 88 25.94 -1.93 22.98
CA TYR A 88 24.84 -2.87 23.19
C TYR A 88 23.90 -2.77 22.00
N GLY A 89 23.40 -3.89 21.50
CA GLY A 89 22.40 -3.87 20.43
C GLY A 89 21.49 -5.07 20.46
N LEU A 90 20.29 -4.86 19.91
CA LEU A 90 19.28 -5.89 19.76
C LEU A 90 18.48 -5.64 18.49
N PHE A 91 17.82 -6.68 17.99
CA PHE A 91 16.77 -6.54 17.01
C PHE A 91 15.55 -7.36 17.37
N LEU A 92 14.40 -6.98 16.81
CA LEU A 92 13.16 -7.75 16.88
C LEU A 92 12.48 -7.73 15.50
N CYS A 93 12.27 -8.91 14.94
CA CYS A 93 11.46 -9.12 13.74
C CYS A 93 10.02 -9.42 14.12
N ARG A 94 9.08 -9.06 13.24
CA ARG A 94 7.68 -9.37 13.41
C ARG A 94 7.46 -10.89 13.44
N GLY A 95 6.67 -11.37 14.40
CA GLY A 95 6.62 -12.81 14.73
C GLY A 95 6.06 -13.73 13.64
N ASP A 96 5.38 -13.19 12.63
CA ASP A 96 4.82 -13.90 11.47
C ASP A 96 5.80 -14.05 10.29
N LEU A 97 6.99 -13.46 10.37
CA LEU A 97 7.99 -13.52 9.30
C LEU A 97 8.72 -14.86 9.27
N THR A 98 9.18 -15.22 8.07
CA THR A 98 10.14 -16.31 7.90
C THR A 98 11.52 -15.86 8.39
N PRO A 99 12.39 -16.79 8.82
CA PRO A 99 13.74 -16.44 9.21
C PRO A 99 14.56 -15.75 8.10
N ALA A 100 14.29 -16.08 6.83
CA ALA A 100 14.89 -15.41 5.68
C ALA A 100 14.43 -13.94 5.57
N ALA A 101 13.12 -13.67 5.66
CA ALA A 101 12.60 -12.31 5.60
C ALA A 101 13.07 -11.45 6.79
N CYS A 102 13.21 -12.06 7.98
CA CYS A 102 13.82 -11.41 9.13
C CYS A 102 15.29 -11.06 8.84
N GLN A 103 16.05 -12.00 8.29
CA GLN A 103 17.45 -11.79 7.93
C GLN A 103 17.64 -10.65 6.92
N ASP A 104 16.82 -10.62 5.87
CA ASP A 104 16.85 -9.55 4.87
C ASP A 104 16.59 -8.18 5.52
N CYS A 105 15.58 -8.08 6.39
CA CYS A 105 15.25 -6.83 7.08
C CYS A 105 16.37 -6.34 8.02
N ILE A 106 16.96 -7.24 8.81
CA ILE A 106 18.04 -6.87 9.73
C ILE A 106 19.32 -6.52 8.97
N ALA A 107 19.63 -7.23 7.88
CA ALA A 107 20.77 -6.89 7.04
C ALA A 107 20.64 -5.48 6.44
N TYR A 108 19.47 -5.14 5.93
CA TYR A 108 19.17 -3.80 5.43
C TYR A 108 19.25 -2.75 6.55
N ALA A 109 18.55 -2.97 7.67
CA ALA A 109 18.52 -2.05 8.80
C ALA A 109 19.91 -1.79 9.40
N SER A 110 20.80 -2.78 9.39
CA SER A 110 22.17 -2.66 9.92
C SER A 110 23.03 -1.66 9.13
N GLY A 111 22.78 -1.50 7.83
CA GLY A 111 23.41 -0.47 7.01
C GLY A 111 22.71 0.89 7.13
N ASP A 112 21.38 0.89 7.01
CA ASP A 112 20.58 2.12 6.96
C ASP A 112 20.64 2.92 8.28
N ILE A 113 20.75 2.22 9.43
CA ILE A 113 20.75 2.87 10.76
C ILE A 113 21.94 3.83 10.94
N VAL A 114 23.12 3.51 10.39
CA VAL A 114 24.32 4.35 10.48
C VAL A 114 24.35 5.43 9.39
N GLU A 115 23.70 5.19 8.26
CA GLU A 115 23.57 6.18 7.18
C GLU A 115 22.63 7.32 7.59
N ARG A 116 21.49 6.99 8.19
CA ARG A 116 20.49 7.98 8.63
C ARG A 116 20.95 8.76 9.85
N CYS A 117 21.67 8.11 10.76
CA CYS A 117 22.08 8.70 12.04
C CYS A 117 23.58 8.53 12.29
N PRO A 118 24.40 9.28 11.53
CA PRO A 118 25.84 9.21 11.62
C PRO A 118 26.30 9.58 13.04
N GLU A 119 27.33 8.88 13.52
CA GLU A 119 28.06 9.18 14.75
C GLU A 119 27.25 9.12 16.06
N SER A 120 25.96 8.74 16.03
CA SER A 120 25.11 8.67 17.21
C SER A 120 25.42 7.44 18.06
N LYS A 121 25.47 7.58 19.39
CA LYS A 121 25.73 6.47 20.34
C LYS A 121 24.48 5.71 20.81
N TRP A 122 23.30 6.17 20.42
CA TRP A 122 22.04 5.47 20.65
C TRP A 122 21.15 5.73 19.46
N VAL A 123 20.52 4.72 18.87
CA VAL A 123 19.58 4.87 17.75
C VAL A 123 18.62 3.69 17.77
N THR A 124 17.34 3.93 17.49
CA THR A 124 16.40 2.87 17.10
C THR A 124 15.80 3.17 15.73
N ILE A 125 15.82 2.17 14.84
CA ILE A 125 15.16 2.22 13.54
C ILE A 125 14.04 1.18 13.49
N TRP A 126 12.90 1.57 12.93
CA TRP A 126 11.73 0.72 12.75
C TRP A 126 11.33 0.63 11.28
N TYR A 127 11.21 -0.60 10.81
CA TYR A 127 10.50 -0.98 9.60
C TYR A 127 9.18 -1.68 9.98
N ASP A 128 8.38 -2.03 8.99
CA ASP A 128 7.16 -2.79 9.25
C ASP A 128 7.45 -4.24 9.68
N GLU A 129 8.57 -4.75 9.19
CA GLU A 129 9.02 -6.13 9.31
C GLU A 129 9.96 -6.32 10.51
N CYS A 130 10.77 -5.33 10.87
CA CYS A 130 11.73 -5.43 11.96
C CYS A 130 12.06 -4.09 12.62
N MET A 131 12.64 -4.16 13.80
CA MET A 131 13.31 -3.04 14.48
C MET A 131 14.74 -3.42 14.87
N LEU A 132 15.62 -2.42 14.90
CA LEU A 132 17.01 -2.56 15.33
C LEU A 132 17.35 -1.39 16.25
N THR A 133 17.93 -1.69 17.42
CA THR A 133 18.40 -0.67 18.36
C THR A 133 19.84 -0.93 18.72
N TYR A 134 20.64 0.13 18.82
CA TYR A 134 21.92 0.09 19.51
C TYR A 134 22.08 1.26 20.49
N SER A 135 23.00 1.10 21.44
CA SER A 135 23.22 2.02 22.56
C SER A 135 24.62 1.88 23.15
N ASN A 136 25.15 2.94 23.76
CA ASN A 136 26.33 2.90 24.62
C ASN A 136 26.01 2.55 26.10
N ALA A 137 24.73 2.43 26.44
CA ALA A 137 24.25 1.92 27.72
C ALA A 137 23.42 0.65 27.52
N SER A 138 23.38 -0.24 28.51
CA SER A 138 22.59 -1.47 28.42
C SER A 138 21.12 -1.16 28.18
N ILE A 139 20.53 -1.89 27.24
CA ILE A 139 19.13 -1.75 26.80
C ILE A 139 18.33 -3.06 26.93
N PHE A 140 18.96 -4.11 27.46
CA PHE A 140 18.35 -5.44 27.55
C PHE A 140 17.43 -5.54 28.77
N SER A 141 16.27 -6.16 28.58
CA SER A 141 15.25 -6.35 29.60
C SER A 141 14.81 -5.06 30.30
N VAL A 142 14.89 -3.92 29.59
CA VAL A 142 14.48 -2.60 30.10
C VAL A 142 13.11 -2.24 29.55
N LEU A 143 12.23 -1.72 30.40
CA LEU A 143 11.00 -1.06 29.97
C LEU A 143 11.31 0.41 29.66
N ASP A 144 11.76 0.68 28.44
CA ASP A 144 11.98 2.06 27.99
C ASP A 144 10.63 2.77 27.77
N SER A 145 10.52 4.01 28.25
CA SER A 145 9.35 4.87 28.11
C SER A 145 9.39 5.75 26.86
N ARG A 146 10.45 5.69 26.05
CA ARG A 146 10.50 6.36 24.75
C ARG A 146 9.47 5.75 23.82
N VAL A 147 8.54 6.59 23.38
CA VAL A 147 7.37 6.20 22.59
C VAL A 147 7.40 6.90 21.25
N VAL A 148 7.19 6.11 20.20
CA VAL A 148 6.82 6.60 18.87
C VAL A 148 5.43 6.08 18.56
N TYR A 149 4.58 6.93 18.01
CA TYR A 149 3.26 6.51 17.57
C TYR A 149 2.97 6.99 16.15
N LEU A 150 2.28 6.16 15.38
CA LEU A 150 1.81 6.45 14.03
C LEU A 150 0.32 6.14 13.95
N TRP A 151 -0.40 6.83 13.10
CA TRP A 151 -1.83 6.62 12.94
C TRP A 151 -2.26 6.72 11.48
N ASN A 152 -3.35 6.04 11.18
CA ASN A 152 -4.00 6.15 9.88
C ASN A 152 -4.65 7.54 9.77
N THR A 153 -4.51 8.17 8.60
CA THR A 153 -5.09 9.51 8.37
C THR A 153 -6.61 9.48 8.25
N LEU A 154 -7.19 8.33 7.88
CA LEU A 154 -8.63 8.12 7.79
C LEU A 154 -9.26 7.88 9.16
N ASN A 155 -10.47 8.39 9.31
CA ASN A 155 -11.26 8.23 10.53
C ASN A 155 -12.27 7.08 10.39
N VAL A 156 -12.65 6.48 11.52
CA VAL A 156 -13.79 5.56 11.62
C VAL A 156 -15.11 6.32 11.71
N THR A 157 -16.20 5.64 11.39
CA THR A 157 -17.55 6.18 11.44
C THR A 157 -18.20 6.10 12.83
N ASN A 158 -17.80 5.13 13.65
CA ASN A 158 -18.35 4.84 14.97
C ASN A 158 -17.21 4.58 15.96
N VAL A 159 -16.80 5.63 16.67
CA VAL A 159 -15.66 5.59 17.61
C VAL A 159 -15.95 4.67 18.81
N THR A 160 -17.18 4.69 19.33
CA THR A 160 -17.57 3.82 20.45
C THR A 160 -17.41 2.35 20.09
N ARG A 161 -17.89 1.95 18.90
CA ARG A 161 -17.74 0.57 18.43
C ARG A 161 -16.29 0.18 18.22
N LEU A 162 -15.45 1.09 17.72
CA LEU A 162 -14.02 0.85 17.59
C LEU A 162 -13.40 0.59 18.97
N ASN A 163 -13.70 1.43 19.97
CA ASN A 163 -13.13 1.31 21.31
C ASN A 163 -13.52 -0.01 22.00
N GLU A 164 -14.77 -0.46 21.83
CA GLU A 164 -15.22 -1.78 22.30
C GLU A 164 -14.40 -2.92 21.65
N VAL A 165 -14.29 -2.90 20.32
CA VAL A 165 -13.58 -3.92 19.55
C VAL A 165 -12.08 -3.92 19.88
N LEU A 166 -11.47 -2.74 20.02
CA LEU A 166 -10.06 -2.63 20.42
C LEU A 166 -9.85 -3.15 21.85
N GLY A 167 -10.74 -2.84 22.79
CA GLY A 167 -10.64 -3.36 24.16
C GLY A 167 -10.64 -4.89 24.22
N GLU A 168 -11.49 -5.53 23.42
CA GLU A 168 -11.55 -6.99 23.30
C GLU A 168 -10.29 -7.56 22.62
N VAL A 169 -10.00 -7.12 21.39
CA VAL A 169 -8.90 -7.67 20.57
C VAL A 169 -7.55 -7.41 21.22
N MET A 170 -7.29 -6.19 21.68
CA MET A 170 -6.00 -5.82 22.27
C MET A 170 -5.77 -6.48 23.62
N GLY A 171 -6.82 -6.64 24.42
CA GLY A 171 -6.76 -7.36 25.69
C GLY A 171 -6.36 -8.83 25.50
N ASP A 172 -7.01 -9.51 24.54
CA ASP A 172 -6.70 -10.91 24.23
C ASP A 172 -5.28 -11.10 23.68
N ILE A 173 -4.90 -10.37 22.62
CA ILE A 173 -3.59 -10.53 21.99
C ILE A 173 -2.46 -10.14 22.94
N THR A 174 -2.67 -9.16 23.82
CA THR A 174 -1.65 -8.78 24.83
C THR A 174 -1.40 -9.90 25.82
N ASN A 175 -2.47 -10.53 26.31
CA ASN A 175 -2.34 -11.67 27.22
C ASN A 175 -1.61 -12.83 26.52
N ARG A 176 -2.05 -13.22 25.31
CA ARG A 176 -1.43 -14.30 24.54
C ARG A 176 0.03 -14.04 24.20
N ALA A 177 0.38 -12.85 23.74
CA ALA A 177 1.76 -12.46 23.46
C ALA A 177 2.63 -12.53 24.72
N SER A 178 2.08 -12.14 25.88
CA SER A 178 2.84 -12.10 27.13
C SER A 178 3.19 -13.47 27.71
N ILE A 179 2.34 -14.49 27.46
CA ILE A 179 2.51 -15.87 27.96
C ILE A 179 2.94 -16.85 26.86
N ASP A 180 3.32 -16.34 25.69
CA ASP A 180 3.74 -17.18 24.56
C ASP A 180 5.02 -17.95 24.88
N ASP A 181 4.87 -19.28 25.00
CA ASP A 181 5.96 -20.21 25.30
C ASP A 181 6.85 -20.50 24.07
N SER A 182 6.46 -20.07 22.86
CA SER A 182 7.32 -20.21 21.67
C SER A 182 8.55 -19.30 21.71
N GLY A 183 8.56 -18.32 22.62
CA GLY A 183 9.63 -17.35 22.77
C GLY A 183 9.59 -16.23 21.74
N LYS A 184 8.57 -16.14 20.88
CA LYS A 184 8.36 -15.00 19.96
C LYS A 184 7.70 -13.80 20.66
N LYS A 185 6.97 -14.06 21.75
CA LYS A 185 6.16 -13.07 22.49
C LYS A 185 5.28 -12.25 21.57
N PHE A 186 4.59 -12.95 20.66
CA PHE A 186 3.85 -12.38 19.54
C PHE A 186 2.45 -12.93 19.49
N ALA A 187 1.46 -12.08 19.23
CA ALA A 187 0.10 -12.52 18.96
C ALA A 187 -0.62 -11.57 18.01
N THR A 188 -1.52 -12.15 17.23
CA THR A 188 -2.43 -11.44 16.32
C THR A 188 -3.88 -11.80 16.64
N GLY A 189 -4.79 -10.91 16.30
CA GLY A 189 -6.22 -11.10 16.51
C GLY A 189 -7.04 -10.26 15.54
N GLU A 190 -8.29 -10.65 15.34
CA GLU A 190 -9.21 -9.94 14.46
C GLU A 190 -10.62 -9.96 15.05
N ALA A 191 -11.38 -8.90 14.79
CA ALA A 191 -12.78 -8.84 15.18
C ALA A 191 -13.58 -7.92 14.25
N ASN A 192 -14.87 -8.22 14.12
CA ASN A 192 -15.76 -7.48 13.24
C ASN A 192 -16.16 -6.14 13.85
N TYR A 193 -15.71 -5.06 13.20
CA TYR A 193 -16.17 -3.70 13.49
C TYR A 193 -17.55 -3.44 12.89
N SER A 194 -17.79 -3.91 11.66
CA SER A 194 -19.08 -3.91 10.97
C SER A 194 -19.25 -5.17 10.12
N PRO A 195 -20.42 -5.43 9.49
CA PRO A 195 -20.59 -6.59 8.61
C PRO A 195 -19.63 -6.63 7.41
N LEU A 196 -19.01 -5.49 7.07
CA LEU A 196 -18.13 -5.36 5.92
C LEU A 196 -16.69 -5.02 6.29
N GLN A 197 -16.41 -4.68 7.56
CA GLN A 197 -15.11 -4.20 8.01
C GLN A 197 -14.65 -4.95 9.26
N THR A 198 -13.38 -5.35 9.25
CA THR A 198 -12.72 -6.12 10.30
C THR A 198 -11.54 -5.31 10.82
N VAL A 199 -11.36 -5.29 12.14
CA VAL A 199 -10.17 -4.74 12.80
C VAL A 199 -9.18 -5.86 12.98
N TYR A 200 -7.94 -5.64 12.55
CA TYR A 200 -6.82 -6.54 12.74
C TYR A 200 -5.88 -5.93 13.78
N GLY A 201 -5.53 -6.71 14.80
CA GLY A 201 -4.63 -6.31 15.89
C GLY A 201 -3.39 -7.19 15.96
N LEU A 202 -2.29 -6.59 16.42
CA LEU A 202 -1.00 -7.23 16.68
C LEU A 202 -0.41 -6.68 17.98
N ALA A 203 0.14 -7.56 18.80
CA ALA A 203 0.94 -7.22 19.98
C ALA A 203 2.23 -8.05 20.00
N GLN A 204 3.36 -7.40 20.31
CA GLN A 204 4.64 -8.09 20.39
C GLN A 204 5.58 -7.45 21.42
N CYS A 205 6.35 -8.28 22.13
CA CYS A 205 7.43 -7.87 23.03
C CYS A 205 8.78 -8.43 22.57
N THR A 206 9.87 -7.85 23.05
CA THR A 206 11.18 -8.48 22.97
C THR A 206 11.23 -9.72 23.89
N PRO A 207 11.71 -10.87 23.39
CA PRO A 207 11.81 -12.13 24.13
C PRO A 207 12.61 -12.11 25.44
N ASP A 208 13.47 -11.11 25.65
CA ASP A 208 14.25 -10.91 26.88
C ASP A 208 13.45 -10.34 28.06
N LEU A 209 12.18 -9.98 27.86
CA LEU A 209 11.28 -9.56 28.94
C LEU A 209 10.64 -10.75 29.67
N SER A 210 10.41 -10.60 30.98
CA SER A 210 9.54 -11.53 31.71
C SER A 210 8.09 -11.46 31.20
N ASN A 211 7.27 -12.47 31.47
CA ASN A 211 5.86 -12.46 31.05
C ASN A 211 5.10 -11.26 31.65
N SER A 212 5.36 -10.95 32.92
CA SER A 212 4.79 -9.77 33.59
C SER A 212 5.27 -8.45 32.99
N ASP A 213 6.55 -8.34 32.64
CA ASP A 213 7.10 -7.12 32.05
C ASP A 213 6.60 -6.91 30.62
N CYS A 214 6.49 -7.98 29.83
CA CYS A 214 5.90 -7.94 28.51
C CYS A 214 4.43 -7.46 28.57
N ASN A 215 3.63 -8.07 29.46
CA ASN A 215 2.24 -7.66 29.63
C ASN A 215 2.14 -6.17 30.01
N ARG A 216 2.93 -5.73 31.01
CA ARG A 216 2.99 -4.34 31.43
C ARG A 216 3.40 -3.39 30.29
N CYS A 217 4.39 -3.78 29.48
CA CYS A 217 4.85 -2.98 28.35
C CYS A 217 3.73 -2.79 27.30
N LEU A 218 3.04 -3.88 26.94
CA LEU A 218 1.95 -3.84 25.96
C LEU A 218 0.75 -3.05 26.46
N GLN A 219 0.39 -3.19 27.74
CA GLN A 219 -0.67 -2.37 28.37
C GLN A 219 -0.31 -0.88 28.34
N ASN A 220 0.95 -0.53 28.60
CA ASN A 220 1.40 0.86 28.47
C ASN A 220 1.28 1.36 27.03
N CYS A 221 1.57 0.53 26.03
CA CYS A 221 1.38 0.93 24.64
C CYS A 221 -0.12 1.17 24.30
N ILE A 222 -1.02 0.29 24.76
CA ILE A 222 -2.47 0.43 24.55
C ILE A 222 -2.99 1.72 25.19
N ALA A 223 -2.46 2.11 26.35
CA ALA A 223 -2.84 3.34 27.04
C ALA A 223 -2.56 4.62 26.22
N TYR A 224 -1.74 4.56 25.17
CA TYR A 224 -1.52 5.68 24.25
C TYR A 224 -2.58 5.80 23.14
N PHE A 225 -3.37 4.76 22.86
CA PHE A 225 -4.36 4.82 21.77
C PHE A 225 -5.34 6.00 21.87
N PRO A 226 -5.90 6.35 23.05
CA PRO A 226 -6.78 7.51 23.19
C PRO A 226 -6.12 8.85 22.87
N THR A 227 -4.79 8.95 22.98
CA THR A 227 -4.06 10.20 22.73
C THR A 227 -3.46 10.25 21.33
N CYS A 228 -2.93 9.13 20.82
CA CYS A 228 -2.29 9.09 19.50
C CYS A 228 -3.26 8.92 18.34
N CYS A 229 -4.34 8.17 18.58
CA CYS A 229 -5.00 7.42 17.52
C CYS A 229 -6.53 7.41 17.70
N ASP A 230 -7.08 8.39 18.44
CA ASP A 230 -8.51 8.51 18.67
C ASP A 230 -9.27 8.71 17.35
N ALA A 231 -10.39 7.99 17.22
CA ALA A 231 -11.21 7.92 16.03
C ALA A 231 -10.50 7.48 14.72
N LYS A 232 -9.27 6.96 14.77
CA LYS A 232 -8.51 6.55 13.57
C LYS A 232 -8.83 5.13 13.14
N GLN A 233 -8.71 4.86 11.83
CA GLN A 233 -8.85 3.50 11.29
C GLN A 233 -7.67 2.59 11.63
N GLY A 234 -6.57 3.16 12.10
CA GLY A 234 -5.37 2.43 12.47
C GLY A 234 -4.50 3.24 13.40
N GLY A 235 -3.79 2.54 14.27
CA GLY A 235 -2.90 3.11 15.26
C GLY A 235 -1.79 2.14 15.58
N ARG A 236 -0.56 2.66 15.67
CA ARG A 236 0.65 1.92 16.00
C ARG A 236 1.38 2.67 17.11
N VAL A 237 1.72 1.96 18.17
CA VAL A 237 2.52 2.48 19.28
C VAL A 237 3.75 1.58 19.42
N LEU A 238 4.92 2.20 19.33
CA LEU A 238 6.23 1.56 19.31
C LEU A 238 7.02 2.02 20.53
N PHE A 239 7.31 1.09 21.42
CA PHE A 239 8.36 1.24 22.42
C PHE A 239 9.58 0.45 21.96
N GLN A 240 10.71 0.62 22.66
CA GLN A 240 11.93 -0.13 22.37
C GLN A 240 11.78 -1.63 22.66
N SER A 241 10.93 -2.02 23.61
CA SER A 241 10.82 -3.42 24.08
C SER A 241 9.47 -4.06 23.79
N CYS A 242 8.52 -3.31 23.24
CA CYS A 242 7.22 -3.84 22.82
C CYS A 242 6.52 -2.90 21.84
N ASN A 243 5.55 -3.42 21.11
CA ASN A 243 4.70 -2.62 20.25
C ASN A 243 3.31 -3.22 20.10
N VAL A 244 2.36 -2.35 19.77
CA VAL A 244 0.99 -2.72 19.40
C VAL A 244 0.58 -2.01 18.11
N ARG A 245 -0.24 -2.67 17.31
CA ARG A 245 -0.79 -2.11 16.09
C ARG A 245 -2.21 -2.60 15.84
N TYR A 246 -3.10 -1.70 15.45
CA TYR A 246 -4.34 -2.06 14.78
C TYR A 246 -4.50 -1.38 13.43
N GLU A 247 -5.22 -2.02 12.51
CA GLU A 247 -5.65 -1.46 11.23
C GLU A 247 -6.99 -2.10 10.81
N MET A 248 -7.72 -1.42 9.92
CA MET A 248 -8.90 -1.97 9.25
C MET A 248 -8.58 -2.84 8.01
N THR A 249 -7.28 -3.02 7.72
CA THR A 249 -6.78 -3.83 6.59
C THR A 249 -5.77 -4.86 7.10
N PRO A 250 -5.69 -6.07 6.51
CA PRO A 250 -4.70 -7.07 6.93
C PRO A 250 -3.26 -6.58 6.70
N PHE A 251 -2.37 -6.82 7.68
CA PHE A 251 -0.95 -6.43 7.61
C PHE A 251 0.02 -7.50 8.15
N TYR A 252 -0.48 -8.70 8.45
CA TYR A 252 0.32 -9.84 8.92
C TYR A 252 -0.17 -11.13 8.24
N ASN A 253 0.67 -12.15 8.24
CA ASN A 253 0.31 -13.46 7.73
C ASN A 253 -0.42 -14.29 8.80
N ALA A 254 -1.74 -14.40 8.67
CA ALA A 254 -2.61 -15.06 9.64
C ALA A 254 -2.32 -16.57 9.82
N SER A 255 -1.58 -17.19 8.90
CA SER A 255 -1.26 -18.62 8.94
C SER A 255 -0.26 -19.03 10.04
N VAL A 256 0.43 -18.08 10.69
CA VAL A 256 1.54 -18.36 11.63
C VAL A 256 1.19 -18.06 13.10
N GLY A 257 0.02 -17.47 13.39
CA GLY A 257 -0.34 -17.04 14.76
C GLY A 257 -1.82 -17.15 15.15
N ALA A 258 -2.65 -17.84 14.35
CA ALA A 258 -4.07 -17.97 14.62
C ALA A 258 -4.38 -19.02 15.69
N ALA A 259 -5.06 -18.58 16.78
CA ALA A 259 -5.89 -19.45 17.59
C ALA A 259 -7.20 -19.77 16.84
N PRO A 260 -7.90 -20.88 17.15
CA PRO A 260 -9.19 -21.20 16.54
C PRO A 260 -10.19 -20.03 16.73
N PRO A 261 -11.09 -19.80 15.76
CA PRO A 261 -12.01 -18.67 15.81
C PRO A 261 -12.87 -18.74 17.09
N PRO A 262 -13.17 -17.61 17.73
CA PRO A 262 -14.10 -17.58 18.85
C PRO A 262 -15.47 -18.11 18.42
N PRO A 263 -16.23 -18.76 19.33
CA PRO A 263 -17.55 -19.29 19.01
C PRO A 263 -18.45 -18.15 18.52
N SER A 264 -18.92 -18.27 17.27
CA SER A 264 -19.80 -17.27 16.68
C SER A 264 -21.09 -17.14 17.50
N PRO A 265 -21.59 -15.92 17.76
CA PRO A 265 -22.92 -15.72 18.32
C PRO A 265 -23.96 -16.37 17.40
N VAL A 266 -24.79 -17.27 17.95
CA VAL A 266 -25.87 -17.93 17.21
C VAL A 266 -26.95 -16.90 16.90
N PHE A 267 -26.95 -16.39 15.67
CA PHE A 267 -28.07 -15.59 15.15
C PHE A 267 -29.14 -16.52 14.53
N PRO A 268 -30.44 -16.21 14.67
CA PRO A 268 -31.49 -16.94 14.00
C PRO A 268 -31.33 -16.88 12.47
N PRO A 269 -31.76 -17.93 11.74
CA PRO A 269 -31.48 -18.06 10.32
C PRO A 269 -32.15 -16.95 9.49
N PRO A 270 -31.43 -16.28 8.58
CA PRO A 270 -32.03 -15.36 7.63
C PRO A 270 -32.75 -16.14 6.50
N PRO A 271 -33.77 -15.52 5.86
CA PRO A 271 -34.45 -16.10 4.70
C PRO A 271 -33.51 -16.23 3.49
N PRO A 272 -33.80 -17.15 2.54
CA PRO A 272 -32.86 -17.53 1.49
C PRO A 272 -32.80 -16.47 0.38
N SER A 273 -31.62 -15.88 0.18
CA SER A 273 -31.29 -15.05 -0.97
C SER A 273 -29.85 -15.28 -1.42
N THR A 274 -29.75 -15.91 -2.60
CA THR A 274 -28.74 -15.72 -3.65
C THR A 274 -27.28 -15.48 -3.28
N THR A 275 -26.48 -16.51 -3.54
CA THR A 275 -25.02 -16.56 -3.69
C THR A 275 -24.45 -15.31 -4.39
N THR A 276 -23.59 -14.57 -3.69
CA THR A 276 -22.68 -13.59 -4.31
C THR A 276 -21.27 -13.84 -3.77
N THR A 277 -20.42 -14.35 -4.67
CA THR A 277 -19.00 -14.61 -4.47
C THR A 277 -18.27 -13.29 -4.22
N ARG A 278 -17.48 -13.21 -3.14
CA ARG A 278 -16.75 -12.02 -2.71
C ARG A 278 -15.25 -12.23 -2.91
N SER A 279 -14.58 -11.35 -3.66
CA SER A 279 -13.13 -11.15 -3.63
C SER A 279 -12.73 -9.74 -4.12
N PRO A 280 -11.51 -9.28 -3.77
CA PRO A 280 -11.18 -7.87 -3.51
C PRO A 280 -10.63 -7.10 -4.72
N GLY A 281 -10.81 -5.78 -4.71
CA GLY A 281 -10.29 -4.86 -5.73
C GLY A 281 -9.09 -4.01 -5.26
N CYS A 282 -8.09 -3.94 -6.15
CA CYS A 282 -7.02 -2.96 -6.43
C CYS A 282 -6.08 -2.44 -5.30
N PHE A 283 -4.79 -2.74 -5.47
CA PHE A 283 -3.64 -2.17 -4.76
C PHE A 283 -3.28 -0.76 -5.25
N PHE A 284 -2.89 0.12 -4.32
CA PHE A 284 -2.15 1.37 -4.54
C PHE A 284 -0.65 1.09 -4.36
N GLN A 285 0.21 1.61 -5.24
CA GLN A 285 1.65 1.68 -4.97
C GLN A 285 1.98 3.06 -4.40
N SER A 286 2.55 3.11 -3.19
CA SER A 286 3.00 4.35 -2.55
C SER A 286 4.41 4.70 -2.99
N SER A 287 4.63 5.92 -3.45
CA SER A 287 5.89 6.62 -3.22
C SER A 287 5.62 8.09 -2.92
N ILE A 288 6.51 8.63 -2.10
CA ILE A 288 6.32 9.72 -1.15
C ILE A 288 6.47 11.10 -1.81
N HIS A 289 5.44 11.96 -1.69
CA HIS A 289 5.50 13.34 -1.21
C HIS A 289 4.17 14.07 -1.49
N ASP A 290 3.61 14.64 -0.43
CA ASP A 290 2.60 15.70 -0.36
C ASP A 290 1.42 15.74 -1.36
N SER A 291 0.22 15.79 -0.75
CA SER A 291 -1.09 16.10 -1.33
C SER A 291 -1.89 14.90 -1.83
N LEU A 292 -3.05 14.72 -1.21
CA LEU A 292 -4.17 13.90 -1.65
C LEU A 292 -4.49 14.18 -3.13
N LEU A 293 -3.99 13.36 -4.05
CA LEU A 293 -4.65 13.16 -5.33
C LEU A 293 -5.31 11.80 -5.24
N MET A 294 -6.63 11.81 -5.10
CA MET A 294 -7.46 10.73 -5.61
C MET A 294 -7.06 10.55 -7.08
N VAL A 295 -6.14 9.61 -7.35
CA VAL A 295 -5.88 9.20 -8.72
C VAL A 295 -7.17 8.57 -9.16
N ASP A 296 -7.85 9.26 -10.06
CA ASP A 296 -9.10 8.86 -10.63
C ASP A 296 -8.88 7.57 -11.44
N CYS A 297 -8.96 6.41 -10.77
CA CYS A 297 -8.81 5.09 -11.39
C CYS A 297 -10.01 4.72 -12.27
N SER A 298 -11.02 5.60 -12.39
CA SER A 298 -12.25 5.32 -13.14
C SER A 298 -11.99 5.00 -14.61
N GLY A 299 -10.93 5.56 -15.20
CA GLY A 299 -10.55 5.30 -16.59
C GLY A 299 -9.94 3.92 -16.87
N TYR A 300 -9.44 3.22 -15.84
CA TYR A 300 -8.76 1.92 -16.02
C TYR A 300 -9.66 0.74 -15.67
N MET A 301 -10.82 1.00 -15.06
CA MET A 301 -11.74 -0.05 -14.62
C MET A 301 -12.49 -0.67 -15.79
N SER A 302 -12.61 -1.99 -15.78
CA SER A 302 -13.33 -2.70 -16.83
C SER A 302 -14.85 -2.44 -16.78
N PRO A 303 -15.55 -2.47 -17.92
CA PRO A 303 -16.98 -2.17 -17.98
C PRO A 303 -17.84 -3.03 -17.06
N GLU A 304 -17.55 -4.33 -16.95
CA GLU A 304 -18.25 -5.25 -16.07
C GLU A 304 -18.00 -4.98 -14.58
N TYR A 305 -16.80 -4.47 -14.24
CA TYR A 305 -16.48 -4.02 -12.89
C TYR A 305 -17.26 -2.74 -12.55
N VAL A 306 -17.27 -1.76 -13.46
CA VAL A 306 -17.99 -0.49 -13.27
C VAL A 306 -19.51 -0.69 -13.21
N ARG A 307 -20.05 -1.57 -14.07
CA ARG A 307 -21.50 -1.78 -14.21
C ARG A 307 -22.08 -2.74 -13.18
N HIS A 308 -21.32 -3.78 -12.81
CA HIS A 308 -21.83 -4.91 -12.02
C HIS A 308 -20.94 -5.27 -10.81
N GLY A 309 -19.82 -4.57 -10.59
CA GLY A 309 -18.86 -4.89 -9.52
C GLY A 309 -18.13 -6.22 -9.75
N GLN A 310 -18.13 -6.74 -10.97
CA GLN A 310 -17.52 -8.03 -11.30
C GLN A 310 -16.03 -7.85 -11.57
N PHE A 311 -15.20 -8.48 -10.73
CA PHE A 311 -13.74 -8.50 -10.91
C PHE A 311 -13.29 -9.89 -11.36
N SER A 312 -12.37 -9.94 -12.32
CA SER A 312 -11.79 -11.18 -12.82
C SER A 312 -10.41 -10.92 -13.42
N ALA A 313 -9.67 -11.98 -13.76
CA ALA A 313 -8.44 -11.86 -14.54
C ALA A 313 -8.66 -11.16 -15.90
N LYS A 314 -9.89 -11.15 -16.44
CA LYS A 314 -10.22 -10.39 -17.66
C LYS A 314 -10.33 -8.88 -17.40
N SER A 315 -10.62 -8.48 -16.17
CA SER A 315 -10.63 -7.07 -15.73
C SER A 315 -9.20 -6.52 -15.65
N ASP A 316 -8.23 -7.35 -15.24
CA ASP A 316 -6.80 -7.02 -15.30
C ASP A 316 -6.30 -6.87 -16.74
N VAL A 317 -6.74 -7.76 -17.64
CA VAL A 317 -6.42 -7.67 -19.09
C VAL A 317 -6.94 -6.35 -19.68
N PHE A 318 -8.15 -5.93 -19.32
CA PHE A 318 -8.70 -4.64 -19.75
C PHE A 318 -7.81 -3.48 -19.28
N SER A 319 -7.48 -3.46 -17.99
CA SER A 319 -6.64 -2.42 -17.38
C SER A 319 -5.26 -2.34 -18.05
N PHE A 320 -4.66 -3.50 -18.35
CA PHE A 320 -3.42 -3.60 -19.12
C PHE A 320 -3.54 -2.97 -20.50
N GLY A 321 -4.64 -3.24 -21.22
CA GLY A 321 -4.89 -2.64 -22.53
C GLY A 321 -4.98 -1.12 -22.48
N VAL A 322 -5.66 -0.55 -21.47
CA VAL A 322 -5.73 0.91 -21.26
C VAL A 322 -4.33 1.49 -21.03
N LEU A 323 -3.51 0.86 -20.18
CA LEU A 323 -2.15 1.31 -19.89
C LEU A 323 -1.24 1.29 -21.13
N VAL A 324 -1.33 0.25 -21.97
CA VAL A 324 -0.55 0.19 -23.22
C VAL A 324 -0.93 1.35 -24.15
N LEU A 325 -2.22 1.67 -24.27
CA LEU A 325 -2.67 2.80 -25.10
C LEU A 325 -2.24 4.15 -24.54
N GLU A 326 -2.25 4.33 -23.22
CA GLU A 326 -1.72 5.53 -22.56
C GLU A 326 -0.23 5.71 -22.81
N ILE A 327 0.57 4.64 -22.65
CA ILE A 327 2.02 4.68 -22.89
C ILE A 327 2.32 5.07 -24.35
N ILE A 328 1.64 4.44 -25.30
CA ILE A 328 1.85 4.71 -26.74
C ILE A 328 1.44 6.14 -27.08
N SER A 329 0.35 6.63 -26.50
CA SER A 329 -0.17 7.97 -26.79
C SER A 329 0.50 9.11 -26.04
N GLY A 330 1.24 8.80 -24.96
CA GLY A 330 1.80 9.81 -24.05
C GLY A 330 0.73 10.64 -23.32
N LYS A 331 -0.55 10.26 -23.39
CA LYS A 331 -1.69 11.03 -22.89
C LYS A 331 -2.40 10.29 -21.76
N LYS A 332 -2.53 10.95 -20.60
CA LYS A 332 -3.30 10.42 -19.46
C LYS A 332 -4.77 10.24 -19.82
N ASN A 333 -5.34 9.10 -19.44
CA ASN A 333 -6.71 8.73 -19.77
C ASN A 333 -7.77 9.73 -19.23
N ASN A 334 -7.58 10.27 -18.03
CA ASN A 334 -8.54 11.20 -17.40
C ASN A 334 -8.51 12.63 -17.98
N ASN A 335 -7.58 12.94 -18.87
CA ASN A 335 -7.41 14.27 -19.46
C ASN A 335 -7.71 14.29 -20.96
N PHE A 336 -8.38 13.27 -21.50
CA PHE A 336 -8.64 13.12 -22.93
C PHE A 336 -9.84 13.97 -23.40
N TYR A 337 -9.70 15.30 -23.37
CA TYR A 337 -10.59 16.20 -24.10
C TYR A 337 -9.88 16.65 -25.37
N GLN A 338 -10.17 16.00 -26.50
CA GLN A 338 -9.64 16.43 -27.79
C GLN A 338 -10.75 16.88 -28.74
N SER A 339 -10.47 17.98 -29.44
CA SER A 339 -11.32 18.74 -30.36
C SER A 339 -11.74 17.99 -31.65
N ASP A 340 -11.59 16.67 -31.72
CA ASP A 340 -11.77 15.86 -32.95
C ASP A 340 -12.94 14.86 -32.87
N GLY A 341 -13.87 15.09 -31.93
CA GLY A 341 -15.14 14.36 -31.82
C GLY A 341 -15.10 12.99 -31.15
N ALA A 342 -13.95 12.56 -30.61
CA ALA A 342 -13.83 11.36 -29.77
C ALA A 342 -13.96 11.73 -28.28
N ALA A 343 -14.75 10.95 -27.52
CA ALA A 343 -15.09 11.24 -26.13
C ALA A 343 -14.06 10.71 -25.10
N ASP A 344 -13.22 9.74 -25.49
CA ASP A 344 -12.20 9.11 -24.64
C ASP A 344 -11.05 8.49 -25.46
N LEU A 345 -9.96 8.10 -24.78
CA LEU A 345 -8.74 7.55 -25.38
C LEU A 345 -9.00 6.24 -26.16
N LEU A 346 -9.88 5.38 -25.66
CA LEU A 346 -10.18 4.08 -26.27
C LEU A 346 -10.90 4.26 -27.61
N SER A 347 -11.89 5.14 -27.64
CA SER A 347 -12.65 5.50 -28.83
C SER A 347 -11.74 6.14 -29.89
N TYR A 348 -10.82 6.99 -29.47
CA TYR A 348 -9.84 7.62 -30.36
C TYR A 348 -8.85 6.62 -30.94
N ALA A 349 -8.27 5.75 -30.11
CA ALA A 349 -7.35 4.70 -30.56
C ALA A 349 -8.03 3.74 -31.55
N TRP A 350 -9.28 3.37 -31.28
CA TRP A 350 -10.05 2.51 -32.17
C TRP A 350 -10.40 3.20 -33.50
N LYS A 351 -10.76 4.49 -33.49
CA LYS A 351 -11.00 5.30 -34.71
C LYS A 351 -9.77 5.27 -35.62
N LEU A 352 -8.60 5.60 -35.08
CA LEU A 352 -7.33 5.62 -35.82
C LEU A 352 -6.93 4.22 -36.32
N TRP A 353 -7.14 3.19 -35.50
CA TRP A 353 -6.87 1.81 -35.92
C TRP A 353 -7.78 1.39 -37.08
N ARG A 354 -9.07 1.70 -37.02
CA ARG A 354 -10.05 1.42 -38.08
C ARG A 354 -9.72 2.16 -39.39
N GLU A 355 -9.30 3.42 -39.30
CA GLU A 355 -8.95 4.26 -40.44
C GLU A 355 -7.58 3.91 -41.05
N GLY A 356 -6.83 2.97 -40.44
CA GLY A 356 -5.50 2.58 -40.89
C GLY A 356 -4.39 3.57 -40.51
N THR A 357 -4.73 4.59 -39.72
CA THR A 357 -3.88 5.68 -39.26
C THR A 357 -3.43 5.51 -37.81
N SER A 358 -3.40 4.26 -37.30
CA SER A 358 -3.03 3.93 -35.91
C SER A 358 -1.76 4.61 -35.36
N LEU A 359 -0.80 4.92 -36.23
CA LEU A 359 0.45 5.56 -35.84
C LEU A 359 0.29 7.04 -35.47
N ASP A 360 -0.82 7.67 -35.85
CA ASP A 360 -1.15 9.04 -35.44
C ASP A 360 -1.51 9.11 -33.94
N LEU A 361 -1.75 7.95 -33.31
CA LEU A 361 -1.87 7.83 -31.86
C LEU A 361 -0.53 8.05 -31.16
N MET A 362 0.59 7.71 -31.82
CA MET A 362 1.91 7.62 -31.20
C MET A 362 2.44 8.99 -30.78
N ASP A 363 2.94 9.08 -29.55
CA ASP A 363 3.60 10.29 -29.08
C ASP A 363 4.88 10.60 -29.92
N PRO A 364 5.08 11.83 -30.39
CA PRO A 364 6.25 12.20 -31.21
C PRO A 364 7.60 11.93 -30.53
N THR A 365 7.67 11.87 -29.20
CA THR A 365 8.91 11.54 -28.47
C THR A 365 9.33 10.07 -28.65
N LEU A 366 8.40 9.18 -29.03
CA LEU A 366 8.65 7.77 -29.31
C LEU A 366 9.14 7.51 -30.76
N GLU A 367 9.13 8.52 -31.63
CA GLU A 367 9.35 8.41 -33.08
C GLU A 367 10.80 8.03 -33.45
N ARG A 368 11.78 8.23 -32.56
CA ARG A 368 13.21 8.02 -32.84
C ARG A 368 13.76 6.64 -32.46
N SER A 369 13.00 5.79 -31.77
CA SER A 369 13.51 4.56 -31.14
C SER A 369 12.77 3.27 -31.47
N HIS A 370 11.69 3.30 -32.28
CA HIS A 370 10.81 2.13 -32.45
C HIS A 370 10.47 1.81 -33.91
N SER A 371 10.16 0.53 -34.18
CA SER A 371 9.63 0.09 -35.47
C SER A 371 8.13 0.39 -35.56
N ARG A 372 7.70 1.13 -36.59
CA ARG A 372 6.27 1.45 -36.84
C ARG A 372 5.36 0.21 -36.80
N ASN A 373 5.84 -0.93 -37.32
CA ASN A 373 5.09 -2.19 -37.31
C ASN A 373 4.90 -2.78 -35.90
N GLU A 374 5.85 -2.55 -34.99
CA GLU A 374 5.77 -3.01 -33.61
C GLU A 374 4.74 -2.19 -32.84
N VAL A 375 4.75 -0.87 -33.02
CA VAL A 375 3.77 0.04 -32.42
C VAL A 375 2.35 -0.28 -32.90
N THR A 376 2.14 -0.42 -34.21
CA THR A 376 0.83 -0.81 -34.75
C THR A 376 0.36 -2.16 -34.21
N ARG A 377 1.28 -3.12 -34.02
CA ARG A 377 0.97 -4.43 -33.42
C ARG A 377 0.58 -4.30 -31.94
N CYS A 378 1.28 -3.48 -31.16
CA CYS A 378 0.94 -3.21 -29.77
C CYS A 378 -0.42 -2.51 -29.63
N ILE A 379 -0.73 -1.54 -30.49
CA ILE A 379 -2.06 -0.89 -30.52
C ILE A 379 -3.16 -1.92 -30.82
N HIS A 380 -2.92 -2.82 -31.79
CA HIS A 380 -3.86 -3.89 -32.11
C HIS A 380 -4.11 -4.81 -30.91
N ILE A 381 -3.05 -5.29 -30.26
CA ILE A 381 -3.15 -6.16 -29.08
C ILE A 381 -3.87 -5.43 -27.93
N ALA A 382 -3.55 -4.16 -27.69
CA ALA A 382 -4.21 -3.36 -26.67
C ALA A 382 -5.72 -3.20 -26.95
N LEU A 383 -6.11 -3.00 -28.21
CA LEU A 383 -7.52 -2.96 -28.62
C LEU A 383 -8.24 -4.29 -28.39
N LEU A 384 -7.57 -5.43 -28.56
CA LEU A 384 -8.11 -6.75 -28.18
C LEU A 384 -8.25 -6.93 -26.67
N CYS A 385 -7.41 -6.27 -25.87
CA CYS A 385 -7.48 -6.33 -24.42
C CYS A 385 -8.64 -5.49 -23.84
N VAL A 386 -8.99 -4.37 -24.48
CA VAL A 386 -10.04 -3.44 -23.99
C VAL A 386 -11.44 -3.71 -24.54
N GLN A 387 -11.74 -4.94 -24.97
CA GLN A 387 -13.07 -5.31 -25.46
C GLN A 387 -14.11 -5.26 -24.32
N ASP A 388 -15.34 -4.84 -24.58
CA ASP A 388 -16.38 -4.81 -23.54
C ASP A 388 -16.71 -6.21 -23.02
N ASP A 389 -16.92 -7.16 -23.91
CA ASP A 389 -17.14 -8.55 -23.54
C ASP A 389 -15.86 -9.15 -22.94
N PRO A 390 -15.86 -9.56 -21.65
CA PRO A 390 -14.71 -10.19 -21.02
C PRO A 390 -14.23 -11.46 -21.73
N ASP A 391 -15.14 -12.19 -22.39
CA ASP A 391 -14.82 -13.43 -23.09
C ASP A 391 -14.10 -13.17 -24.42
N ALA A 392 -14.36 -12.03 -25.06
CA ALA A 392 -13.65 -11.59 -26.26
C ALA A 392 -12.20 -11.16 -25.99
N ARG A 393 -11.84 -10.84 -24.73
CA ARG A 393 -10.46 -10.46 -24.34
C ARG A 393 -9.54 -11.69 -24.36
N PRO A 394 -8.30 -11.59 -24.87
CA PRO A 394 -7.33 -12.67 -24.76
C PRO A 394 -6.95 -12.94 -23.28
N SER A 395 -6.42 -14.12 -22.98
CA SER A 395 -5.73 -14.34 -21.70
C SER A 395 -4.37 -13.64 -21.71
N MET A 396 -3.83 -13.29 -20.54
CA MET A 396 -2.48 -12.71 -20.46
C MET A 396 -1.40 -13.61 -21.08
N ALA A 397 -1.54 -14.94 -20.99
CA ALA A 397 -0.65 -15.88 -21.68
C ALA A 397 -0.71 -15.71 -23.21
N THR A 398 -1.92 -15.55 -23.77
CA THR A 398 -2.10 -15.26 -25.19
C THR A 398 -1.53 -13.90 -25.57
N VAL A 399 -1.70 -12.86 -24.74
CA VAL A 399 -1.11 -11.53 -24.94
C VAL A 399 0.42 -11.62 -25.03
N VAL A 400 1.07 -12.34 -24.12
CA VAL A 400 2.52 -12.57 -24.13
C VAL A 400 2.96 -13.29 -25.42
N LEU A 401 2.20 -14.29 -25.87
CA LEU A 401 2.47 -14.97 -27.14
C LEU A 401 2.31 -14.03 -28.35
N MET A 402 1.26 -13.20 -28.37
CA MET A 402 0.99 -12.22 -29.43
C MET A 402 2.10 -11.16 -29.54
N LEU A 403 2.68 -10.75 -28.41
CA LEU A 403 3.80 -9.83 -28.33
C LEU A 403 5.13 -10.47 -28.79
N ASN A 404 5.36 -11.73 -28.43
CA ASN A 404 6.63 -12.41 -28.68
C ASN A 404 6.74 -13.10 -30.06
N SER A 405 5.62 -13.40 -30.73
CA SER A 405 5.62 -14.19 -31.97
C SER A 405 4.85 -13.51 -33.10
N TYR A 406 5.55 -13.10 -34.15
CA TYR A 406 4.96 -12.48 -35.34
C TYR A 406 4.10 -13.43 -36.19
N SER A 407 4.21 -14.74 -35.95
CA SER A 407 3.48 -15.78 -36.68
C SER A 407 2.05 -16.02 -36.16
N VAL A 408 1.68 -15.40 -35.03
CA VAL A 408 0.33 -15.48 -34.48
C VAL A 408 -0.60 -14.52 -35.22
N THR A 409 -1.68 -15.06 -35.78
CA THR A 409 -2.76 -14.27 -36.38
C THR A 409 -3.57 -13.58 -35.28
N LEU A 410 -3.68 -12.25 -35.35
CA LEU A 410 -4.47 -11.46 -34.41
C LEU A 410 -5.93 -11.38 -34.88
N GLY A 411 -6.87 -11.52 -33.94
CA GLY A 411 -8.30 -11.32 -34.22
C GLY A 411 -8.63 -9.85 -34.52
N ILE A 412 -9.81 -9.57 -35.05
CA ILE A 412 -10.26 -8.20 -35.34
C ILE A 412 -10.91 -7.62 -34.07
N PRO A 413 -10.40 -6.54 -33.46
CA PRO A 413 -11.03 -5.90 -32.31
C PRO A 413 -12.37 -5.27 -32.69
N GLN A 414 -13.37 -5.40 -31.81
CA GLN A 414 -14.66 -4.73 -31.94
C GLN A 414 -14.60 -3.30 -31.38
N GLN A 415 -15.66 -2.53 -31.67
CA GLN A 415 -15.83 -1.18 -31.12
C GLN A 415 -16.02 -1.25 -29.61
N PRO A 416 -15.29 -0.45 -28.82
CA PRO A 416 -15.62 -0.23 -27.42
C PRO A 416 -17.00 0.42 -27.29
N GLU A 417 -17.93 -0.21 -26.58
CA GLU A 417 -19.20 0.34 -26.13
C GLU A 417 -18.98 1.36 -25.00
N PHE A 418 -19.73 2.45 -25.09
CA PHE A 418 -19.51 3.68 -24.34
C PHE A 418 -20.00 3.61 -22.88
N LEU A 419 -19.20 4.10 -21.92
CA LEU A 419 -19.58 4.28 -20.50
C LEU A 419 -20.27 5.63 -20.20
N GLY A 420 -20.37 6.56 -21.15
CA GLY A 420 -20.82 7.93 -20.86
C GLY A 420 -22.28 8.28 -21.21
N GLN A 421 -23.14 7.32 -21.60
CA GLN A 421 -24.53 7.64 -22.02
C GLN A 421 -25.41 8.07 -20.83
N SER A 422 -24.94 7.86 -19.60
CA SER A 422 -25.65 8.25 -18.37
C SER A 422 -25.43 9.72 -17.95
N ARG A 423 -24.47 10.46 -18.52
CA ARG A 423 -24.25 11.88 -18.18
C ARG A 423 -25.13 12.85 -18.99
N THR A 424 -25.64 12.45 -20.15
CA THR A 424 -26.37 13.36 -21.05
C THR A 424 -27.90 13.36 -20.85
N ARG A 425 -28.45 12.58 -19.91
CA ARG A 425 -29.90 12.56 -19.61
C ARG A 425 -30.33 13.38 -18.39
N LEU A 426 -29.43 14.01 -17.65
CA LEU A 426 -29.79 14.91 -16.53
C LEU A 426 -29.75 16.41 -16.86
N HIS A 427 -29.47 16.78 -18.12
CA HIS A 427 -29.44 18.17 -18.58
C HIS A 427 -30.38 18.42 -19.77
N THR A 428 -31.64 18.01 -19.67
CA THR A 428 -32.72 18.59 -20.47
C THR A 428 -33.96 18.79 -19.60
N VAL A 429 -33.87 19.70 -18.63
CA VAL A 429 -35.03 20.49 -18.21
C VAL A 429 -34.83 21.87 -18.82
N LYS A 430 -35.69 22.19 -19.78
CA LYS A 430 -35.76 23.48 -20.48
C LYS A 430 -35.87 24.60 -19.44
N SER A 431 -34.92 25.53 -19.44
CA SER A 431 -35.12 26.86 -18.84
C SER A 431 -36.15 27.63 -19.67
N PRO A 432 -37.22 28.18 -19.08
CA PRO A 432 -38.00 29.22 -19.73
C PRO A 432 -37.26 30.55 -19.63
N LYS A 433 -37.36 31.31 -20.72
CA LYS A 433 -36.74 32.61 -20.96
C LYS A 433 -37.25 33.66 -19.96
N SER A 434 -36.33 34.55 -19.58
CA SER A 434 -36.61 35.84 -18.94
C SER A 434 -37.36 36.73 -19.92
N ASP A 435 -38.53 37.21 -19.54
CA ASP A 435 -39.15 38.41 -20.10
C ASP A 435 -39.68 39.31 -18.98
N GLN A 436 -39.66 40.59 -19.31
CA GLN A 436 -39.55 41.76 -18.46
C GLN A 436 -40.90 42.26 -17.90
N SER A 437 -40.82 42.94 -16.75
CA SER A 437 -41.63 44.10 -16.33
C SER A 437 -42.84 43.92 -15.38
N THR A 438 -42.74 44.74 -14.33
CA THR A 438 -43.79 45.50 -13.60
C THR A 438 -44.72 44.86 -12.56
N SER A 439 -44.44 45.24 -11.31
CA SER A 439 -45.35 45.74 -10.25
C SER A 439 -46.59 44.93 -9.86
N LYS A 440 -46.63 44.46 -8.61
CA LYS A 440 -47.34 45.12 -7.50
C LYS A 440 -47.22 44.30 -6.21
N SER A 441 -47.09 45.06 -5.12
CA SER A 441 -47.19 44.68 -3.71
C SER A 441 -48.39 43.80 -3.37
N ILE A 442 -48.29 43.00 -2.30
CA ILE A 442 -49.05 43.16 -1.04
C ILE A 442 -48.58 42.12 0.01
N GLN A 443 -48.11 42.69 1.12
CA GLN A 443 -48.12 42.31 2.55
C GLN A 443 -48.12 40.84 3.01
N LEU A 444 -47.15 40.52 3.88
CA LEU A 444 -47.35 39.60 5.01
C LEU A 444 -47.13 40.36 6.33
N SER A 445 -48.09 40.23 7.24
CA SER A 445 -48.12 40.84 8.57
C SER A 445 -47.24 40.10 9.58
N VAL A 446 -46.53 40.88 10.38
CA VAL A 446 -45.72 40.52 11.55
C VAL A 446 -46.63 40.20 12.74
N ASN A 447 -46.28 39.20 13.55
CA ASN A 447 -46.60 39.18 14.98
C ASN A 447 -45.35 38.79 15.78
N GLU A 448 -44.99 39.67 16.70
CA GLU A 448 -43.95 39.54 17.71
C GLU A 448 -44.42 38.64 18.87
N ALA A 449 -43.51 37.85 19.45
CA ALA A 449 -43.57 37.48 20.86
C ALA A 449 -42.18 37.13 21.42
N SER A 450 -41.97 37.64 22.64
CA SER A 450 -40.74 37.86 23.41
C SER A 450 -39.71 36.74 23.57
N ILE A 451 -38.46 37.20 23.59
CA ILE A 451 -37.22 36.58 24.06
C ILE A 451 -37.32 36.23 25.56
N THR A 452 -36.73 35.10 25.97
CA THR A 452 -36.24 34.90 27.33
C THR A 452 -34.89 34.18 27.25
N GLU A 453 -33.87 34.85 27.76
CA GLU A 453 -32.48 34.43 27.83
C GLU A 453 -32.23 33.86 29.24
N LEU A 454 -31.51 32.74 29.35
CA LEU A 454 -31.00 32.23 30.64
C LEU A 454 -29.67 31.50 30.42
N GLU A 455 -28.68 31.95 31.20
CA GLU A 455 -27.24 31.73 31.12
C GLU A 455 -26.74 30.33 31.59
N PRO A 456 -25.45 30.01 31.33
CA PRO A 456 -24.90 28.66 31.38
C PRO A 456 -24.42 28.22 32.79
N ARG A 457 -24.23 26.91 32.95
CA ARG A 457 -23.38 26.31 33.98
C ARG A 457 -22.40 25.33 33.36
#